data_AF-A0A0B4EHN3-F1
#
_entry.id   AF-A0A0B4EHN3-F1
#
_cell.length_a   1.000
_cell.length_b   1.000
_cell.length_c   1.000
_cell.angle_alpha   90.00
_cell.angle_beta   90.00
_cell.angle_gamma   90.00
#
_symmetry.space_group_name_H-M   'P 1'
#
loop_
_entity.id
_entity.type
_entity.pdbx_description
1 polymer ?
#
loop_
_entity_poly.entity_id
_entity_poly.type
_entity_poly.pdbx_seq_one_letter_code
_entity_poly.pdbx_strand_id
1 'polypeptide(L)' 'MTIVFVTHDMKEAMKLGDRICIMKNGKQIQLATPENIRENPANQFVEEFFR' A
#
# COMPACT_ATOMS: atom_id res chain seq x y z
N MET A 1 -11.18 11.88 14.24
CA MET A 1 -10.29 10.82 14.74
C MET A 1 -9.36 10.44 13.60
N THR A 2 -8.06 10.32 13.86
CA THR A 2 -7.07 9.93 12.85
C THR A 2 -6.39 8.66 13.33
N ILE A 3 -6.24 7.67 12.44
CA ILE A 3 -5.72 6.35 12.76
C ILE A 3 -4.56 6.05 11.81
N VAL A 4 -3.51 5.42 12.36
CA VAL A 4 -2.47 4.78 11.56
C VAL A 4 -2.58 3.29 11.80
N PHE A 5 -2.90 2.54 10.76
CA PHE A 5 -3.03 1.08 10.81
C PHE A 5 -1.86 0.43 10.07
N VAL A 6 -1.23 -0.57 10.68
CA VAL A 6 -0.07 -1.28 10.12
C VAL A 6 -0.42 -2.76 10.02
N THR A 7 -0.32 -3.31 8.81
CA THR A 7 -0.59 -4.73 8.53
C THR A 7 0.41 -5.25 7.49
N HIS A 8 0.55 -6.56 7.42
CA HIS A 8 1.28 -7.25 6.35
C HIS A 8 0.35 -7.76 5.25
N ASP A 9 -0.98 -7.69 5.45
CA ASP A 9 -1.98 -8.08 4.46
C ASP A 9 -2.39 -6.86 3.62
N MET A 10 -2.08 -6.90 2.32
CA MET A 10 -2.45 -5.84 1.39
C MET A 10 -3.97 -5.68 1.25
N LYS A 11 -4.75 -6.76 1.31
CA LYS A 11 -6.22 -6.69 1.14
C LYS A 11 -6.87 -5.91 2.27
N GLU A 12 -6.39 -6.07 3.50
CA GLU A 12 -6.86 -5.28 4.64
C GLU A 12 -6.52 -3.80 4.47
N ALA A 13 -5.28 -3.49 4.08
CA ALA A 13 -4.84 -2.12 3.85
C ALA A 13 -5.69 -1.41 2.77
N MET A 14 -5.98 -2.11 1.68
CA MET A 14 -6.81 -1.61 0.56
C MET A 14 -8.27 -1.39 0.95
N LYS A 15 -8.80 -2.18 1.89
CA LYS A 15 -10.20 -2.06 2.33
C LYS A 15 -10.41 -0.94 3.35
N LEU A 16 -9.41 -0.68 4.20
CA LEU A 16 -9.55 0.21 5.36
C LEU A 16 -8.90 1.58 5.17
N GLY A 17 -7.86 1.69 4.34
CA GLY A 17 -7.04 2.89 4.25
C GLY A 17 -7.50 3.88 3.20
N ASP A 18 -7.62 5.16 3.58
CA ASP A 18 -7.78 6.27 2.62
C ASP A 18 -6.50 6.48 1.79
N ARG A 19 -5.35 6.19 2.41
CA ARG A 19 -4.00 6.24 1.82
C ARG A 19 -3.16 5.12 2.39
N ILE A 20 -2.31 4.52 1.57
CA ILE A 20 -1.47 3.38 1.96
C ILE A 20 -0.01 3.72 1.71
N CYS A 21 0.82 3.52 2.73
CA CYS A 21 2.28 3.60 2.63
C CYS A 21 2.86 2.19 2.56
N ILE A 22 3.46 1.84 1.42
CA ILE A 22 4.20 0.60 1.25
C ILE A 22 5.67 0.87 1.55
N MET A 23 6.26 0.04 2.41
CA MET A 23 7.66 0.15 2.82
C MET A 23 8.40 -1.18 2.58
N LYS A 24 9.68 -1.10 2.23
CA LYS A 24 10.58 -2.24 2.10
C LYS A 24 11.97 -1.86 2.57
N ASN A 25 12.61 -2.71 3.38
CA ASN A 25 13.96 -2.49 3.90
C ASN A 25 14.16 -1.11 4.55
N GLY A 26 13.18 -0.67 5.34
CA GLY A 26 13.20 0.63 6.02
C GLY A 26 13.00 1.85 5.11
N LYS A 27 12.69 1.66 3.82
CA LYS A 27 12.44 2.73 2.86
C LYS A 27 10.98 2.75 2.44
N GLN A 28 10.42 3.95 2.29
CA GLN A 28 9.13 4.15 1.65
C GLN A 28 9.26 3.88 0.15
N ILE A 29 8.36 3.05 -0.37
CA ILE A 29 8.34 2.62 -1.78
C ILE A 29 7.23 3.34 -2.53
N GLN A 30 6.02 3.35 -1.97
CA GLN A 30 4.88 4.04 -2.58
C GLN A 30 3.93 4.56 -1.49
N LEU A 31 3.40 5.76 -1.68
CA LEU A 31 2.38 6.36 -0.81
C LEU A 31 1.30 6.95 -1.70
N ALA A 32 0.15 6.28 -1.79
CA ALA A 32 -0.95 6.71 -2.67
C ALA A 32 -2.30 6.18 -2.16
N THR A 33 -3.38 6.50 -2.86
CA THR A 33 -4.70 5.90 -2.60
C THR A 33 -4.72 4.43 -3.03
N PRO A 34 -5.63 3.61 -2.49
CA PRO A 34 -5.78 2.22 -2.90
C PRO A 34 -5.91 2.07 -4.43
N GLU A 35 -6.73 2.89 -5.08
CA GLU A 35 -6.95 2.84 -6.53
C GLU A 35 -5.65 3.07 -7.29
N ASN A 36 -4.88 4.08 -6.90
CA ASN A 36 -3.67 4.44 -7.61
C ASN A 36 -2.53 3.44 -7.39
N ILE A 37 -2.49 2.74 -6.25
CA ILE A 37 -1.51 1.65 -6.03
C ILE A 37 -1.84 0.48 -6.96
N ARG A 38 -3.12 0.18 -7.16
CA ARG A 38 -3.58 -0.89 -8.05
C ARG A 38 -3.36 -0.56 -9.53
N GLU A 39 -3.64 0.68 -9.92
CA GLU A 39 -3.58 1.11 -11.32
C GLU A 39 -2.17 1.52 -11.75
N ASN A 40 -1.39 2.08 -10.84
CA ASN A 40 -0.04 2.60 -11.09
C ASN A 40 0.92 2.11 -10.00
N PRO A 41 1.23 0.80 -9.94
CA PRO A 41 2.21 0.27 -9.00
C PRO A 41 3.60 0.87 -9.26
N ALA A 42 4.28 1.31 -8.21
CA ALA A 42 5.55 2.03 -8.35
C ALA A 42 6.70 1.14 -8.87
N ASN A 43 6.64 -0.17 -8.65
CA ASN A 43 7.59 -1.15 -9.15
C ASN A 43 7.02 -2.57 -9.06
N GLN A 44 7.80 -3.55 -9.55
CA GLN A 44 7.43 -4.97 -9.54
C GLN A 44 7.09 -5.50 -8.14
N PHE A 45 7.77 -5.01 -7.08
CA PHE A 45 7.48 -5.45 -5.72
C PHE A 45 6.07 -5.02 -5.27
N VAL A 46 5.61 -3.83 -5.65
CA VAL A 46 4.23 -3.41 -5.37
C VAL A 46 3.24 -4.20 -6.22
N GLU A 47 3.57 -4.43 -7.49
CA GLU A 47 2.75 -5.22 -8.42
C GLU A 47 2.54 -6.67 -7.95
N GLU A 48 3.55 -7.28 -7.33
CA GLU A 48 3.52 -8.65 -6.79
C GLU A 48 2.44 -8.85 -5.72
N PHE A 49 1.98 -7.80 -5.02
CA PHE A 49 0.89 -7.92 -4.05
C PHE A 49 -0.50 -8.07 -4.69
N PHE A 50 -0.63 -7.83 -5.99
CA PHE A 50 -1.89 -7.93 -6.73
C PHE A 50 -1.97 -9.20 -7.59
N ARG A 51 -0.93 -10.05 -7.57
CA ARG A 51 -0.90 -11.33 -8.25
C ARG A 51 -1.48 -12.47 -7.40
#